data_AF-A0A5K0XZC7-F1
#
_entry.id   AF-A0A5K0XZC7-F1
#
_cell.length_a   1.000
_cell.length_b   1.000
_cell.length_c   1.000
_cell.angle_alpha   90.00
_cell.angle_beta   90.00
_cell.angle_gamma   90.00
#
_symmetry.space_group_name_H-M   'P 1'
#
loop_
_entity.id
_entity.type
_entity.pdbx_description
1 polymer ?
#
loop_
_entity_poly.entity_id
_entity_poly.type
_entity_poly.pdbx_seq_one_letter_code
_entity_poly.pdbx_strand_id
1 'polypeptide(L)' 'MQCSSFPLYTSCRKLQCKGSNLFIGDVYENQSSKGCNITSCLYRGYLGHTILS' A
#
# COMPACT_ATOMS: atom_id res chain seq x y z
N MET A 1 8.43 1.93 -20.83
CA MET A 1 7.18 1.74 -20.06
C MET A 1 7.38 2.38 -18.70
N GLN A 2 6.50 3.31 -18.32
CA GLN A 2 6.58 4.05 -17.06
C GLN A 2 5.57 3.41 -16.10
N CYS A 3 6.02 3.05 -14.90
CA CYS A 3 5.10 2.61 -13.86
C CYS A 3 4.41 3.85 -13.29
N SER A 4 3.11 3.72 -13.05
CA SER A 4 2.33 4.75 -12.40
C SER A 4 1.24 4.11 -11.57
N SER A 5 1.39 4.27 -10.25
CA SER A 5 0.43 3.87 -9.26
C SER A 5 -0.54 5.03 -9.00
N PHE A 6 -1.84 4.75 -8.95
CA PHE A 6 -2.86 5.74 -8.59
C PHE A 6 -3.19 5.61 -7.10
N PRO A 7 -2.66 6.47 -6.22
CA PRO A 7 -3.05 6.44 -4.81
C PRO A 7 -4.45 7.05 -4.65
N LEU A 8 -5.42 6.23 -4.24
CA LEU A 8 -6.74 6.68 -3.82
C LEU A 8 -6.65 7.13 -2.35
N TYR A 9 -6.36 8.41 -2.13
CA TYR A 9 -6.21 8.97 -0.78
C TYR A 9 -7.55 9.56 -0.30
N THR A 10 -8.23 8.87 0.63
CA THR A 10 -9.25 9.48 1.48
C THR A 10 -8.65 9.69 2.88
N SER A 11 -9.02 10.79 3.54
CA SER A 11 -8.47 11.18 4.85
C SER A 11 -8.86 10.18 5.94
N CYS A 12 -8.12 9.09 6.05
CA CYS A 12 -8.22 8.09 7.11
C CYS A 12 -7.03 8.22 8.06
N ARG A 13 -7.18 7.78 9.32
CA ARG A 13 -6.03 7.63 10.22
C ARG A 13 -4.98 6.79 9.50
N LYS A 14 -3.72 7.25 9.53
CA LYS A 14 -2.60 6.54 8.91
C LYS A 14 -2.40 5.20 9.62
N LEU A 15 -2.95 4.14 9.04
CA LEU A 15 -2.84 2.78 9.55
C LEU A 15 -1.64 2.12 8.90
N GLN A 16 -0.65 1.76 9.71
CA GLN A 16 0.57 1.10 9.24
C GLN A 16 0.29 -0.38 8.98
N CYS A 17 0.72 -0.87 7.83
CA CYS A 17 0.69 -2.30 7.50
C CYS A 17 1.53 -3.08 8.51
N LYS A 18 0.98 -4.21 8.97
CA LYS A 18 1.68 -5.05 9.94
C LYS A 18 3.00 -5.58 9.34
N GLY A 19 4.11 -5.30 10.01
CA GLY A 19 5.44 -5.78 9.59
C GLY A 19 6.09 -4.96 8.46
N SER A 20 5.55 -3.77 8.14
CA SER A 20 6.10 -2.89 7.12
C SER A 20 6.06 -1.43 7.56
N ASN A 21 6.87 -0.57 6.94
CA ASN A 21 6.81 0.88 7.15
C ASN A 21 5.78 1.57 6.23
N LEU A 22 5.00 0.78 5.48
CA LEU A 22 3.96 1.25 4.59
C LEU A 22 2.68 1.55 5.36
N PHE A 23 2.00 2.62 5.01
CA PHE A 23 0.66 2.95 5.49
C PHE A 23 -0.38 2.57 4.44
N ILE A 24 -1.61 2.29 4.86
CA ILE A 24 -2.71 2.00 3.93
C ILE A 24 -2.83 3.15 2.92
N GLY A 25 -2.79 2.81 1.63
CA GLY A 25 -2.78 3.76 0.52
C GLY A 25 -1.39 4.10 -0.01
N ASP A 26 -0.32 3.74 0.70
CA ASP A 26 1.04 3.87 0.19
C ASP A 26 1.28 2.88 -0.94
N VAL A 27 1.93 3.38 -2.00
CA VAL A 27 2.41 2.57 -3.11
C VAL A 27 3.85 2.94 -3.42
N TYR A 28 4.70 1.92 -3.48
CA TYR A 28 6.11 2.05 -3.79
C TYR A 28 6.40 1.27 -5.05
N GLU A 29 6.89 1.99 -6.05
CA GLU A 29 7.30 1.41 -7.33
C GLU A 29 8.82 1.39 -7.37
N ASN A 30 9.39 0.19 -7.52
CA ASN A 30 10.80 0.02 -7.78
C ASN A 30 11.00 -0.51 -9.20
N GLN A 31 11.58 0.32 -10.05
CA GLN A 31 11.85 -0.03 -11.43
C GLN A 31 13.15 -0.86 -11.48
N SER A 32 13.04 -2.08 -11.98
CA SER A 32 14.14 -3.03 -12.12
C SER A 32 14.37 -3.35 -13.60
N SER A 33 15.57 -3.80 -13.96
CA SER A 33 15.91 -4.24 -15.32
C SER A 33 15.03 -5.42 -15.81
N LYS A 34 14.36 -6.13 -14.90
CA LYS A 34 13.43 -7.23 -15.20
C LYS A 34 11.94 -6.85 -15.16
N GLY A 35 11.59 -5.60 -14.86
CA GLY A 35 10.20 -5.16 -14.76
C GLY A 35 9.94 -4.21 -13.59
N CYS A 36 8.68 -4.12 -13.17
CA CYS A 36 8.26 -3.25 -12.08
C CYS A 36 7.93 -4.05 -10.83
N ASN A 37 8.60 -3.73 -9.72
CA ASN A 37 8.25 -4.29 -8.42
C ASN A 37 7.39 -3.26 -7.69
N ILE A 38 6.09 -3.51 -7.62
CA ILE A 38 5.11 -2.63 -7.00
C ILE A 38 4.74 -3.23 -5.64
N THR A 39 5.00 -2.49 -4.58
CA THR A 39 4.58 -2.84 -3.23
C THR A 39 3.52 -1.84 -2.77
N SER A 40 2.35 -2.33 -2.38
CA SER A 40 1.26 -1.50 -1.87
C SER A 40 0.74 -2.04 -0.54
N CYS A 41 0.29 -1.14 0.33
CA CYS A 41 -0.43 -1.47 1.55
C CYS A 41 -1.92 -1.18 1.33
N LEU A 42 -2.74 -2.23 1.30
CA LEU A 42 -4.14 -2.15 0.92
C LEU A 42 -5.03 -2.50 2.10
N TYR A 43 -6.11 -1.74 2.31
CA TYR A 43 -7.13 -2.10 3.28
C TYR A 43 -7.88 -3.36 2.82
N ARG A 44 -7.82 -4.43 3.62
CA ARG A 44 -8.49 -5.72 3.34
C ARG A 44 -9.75 -5.94 4.17
N GLY A 45 -10.07 -5.03 5.09
CA GLY A 45 -11.28 -5.09 5.92
C GLY A 45 -10.99 -4.92 7.40
N TYR A 46 -12.03 -5.15 8.21
CA TYR A 46 -11.98 -5.03 9.65
C TYR A 46 -12.52 -6.30 10.30
N LEU A 47 -11.73 -6.92 11.17
CA LEU A 47 -12.09 -8.17 11.84
C LEU A 47 -11.95 -8.00 13.35
N GLY A 48 -13.07 -7.96 14.07
CA GLY A 48 -13.13 -8.08 15.53
C GLY A 48 -12.22 -7.11 16.30
N HIS A 49 -12.14 -5.85 15.85
CA HIS A 49 -11.25 -4.78 16.35
C HIS A 49 -9.90 -4.60 15.66
N THR A 50 -9.54 -5.46 14.72
CA THR A 50 -8.28 -5.35 13.96
C THR A 50 -8.55 -4.89 12.53
N ILE A 51 -7.82 -3.90 12.05
CA ILE A 51 -7.80 -3.56 10.63
C ILE A 51 -6.83 -4.48 9.92
N LEU A 52 -7.32 -5.16 8.88
CA LEU A 52 -6.55 -6.04 8.02
C LEU A 52 -5.96 -5.21 6.88
N SER A 53 -4.66 -5.36 6.69
CA SER A 53 -3.84 -4.66 5.69
C SER A 53 -2.93 -5.66 4.99
#